data_AF-A0A848UWC3-F1
#
_entry.id   AF-A0A848UWC3-F1
#
_cell.length_a   1.000
_cell.length_b   1.000
_cell.length_c   1.000
_cell.angle_alpha   90.00
_cell.angle_beta   90.00
_cell.angle_gamma   90.00
#
_symmetry.space_group_name_H-M   'P 1'
#
loop_
_entity.id
_entity.type
_entity.pdbx_description
1 polymer ?
#
loop_
_entity_poly.entity_id
_entity_poly.type
_entity_poly.pdbx_seq_one_letter_code
_entity_poly.pdbx_strand_id
1 'polypeptide(L)'
;MTKLPVIKSYLSCSLVVMLLVSAGSPKFADAQQVSLDPSKELSQYMHDEWQVDDGLPQNSVRALAQTQDGYLWLGTDDGLV
;
A
#
# COMPACT_ATOMS: atom_id res chain seq x y z
N MET A 1 31.11 -26.11 -23.68
CA MET A 1 30.67 -26.11 -22.27
C MET A 1 31.00 -24.74 -21.70
N THR A 2 30.12 -23.75 -21.91
CA THR A 2 30.28 -22.40 -21.33
C THR A 2 28.90 -21.75 -21.29
N LYS A 3 28.20 -22.04 -20.19
CA LYS A 3 26.97 -21.36 -19.80
C LYS A 3 27.33 -19.95 -19.29
N LEU A 4 26.50 -18.96 -19.64
CA LEU A 4 26.15 -17.75 -18.87
C LEU A 4 26.99 -16.46 -19.02
N PRO A 5 26.53 -15.52 -19.86
CA PRO A 5 26.65 -14.08 -19.61
C PRO A 5 25.36 -13.43 -19.05
N VAL A 6 24.24 -14.16 -19.02
CA VAL A 6 22.91 -13.60 -18.70
C VAL A 6 22.72 -13.27 -17.20
N ILE A 7 23.39 -13.96 -16.27
CA ILE A 7 23.23 -13.73 -14.80
C ILE A 7 23.84 -12.41 -14.32
N LYS A 8 24.87 -11.88 -14.99
CA LYS A 8 25.56 -10.65 -14.52
C LYS A 8 24.72 -9.38 -14.72
N SER A 9 23.76 -9.38 -15.64
CA SER A 9 22.90 -8.22 -15.90
C SER A 9 21.83 -8.01 -14.81
N TYR A 10 21.27 -9.09 -14.27
CA TYR A 10 20.27 -9.02 -13.19
C TYR A 10 20.84 -8.48 -11.87
N LEU A 11 22.12 -8.73 -11.60
CA LEU A 11 22.79 -8.28 -10.37
C LEU A 11 22.96 -6.75 -10.32
N SER A 12 23.10 -6.11 -11.47
CA SER A 12 23.25 -4.64 -11.56
C SER A 12 21.92 -3.91 -11.46
N CYS A 13 20.83 -4.45 -12.02
CA CYS A 13 19.48 -3.89 -11.81
C CYS A 13 18.99 -4.11 -10.38
N SER A 14 19.32 -5.26 -9.76
CA SER A 14 18.87 -5.57 -8.39
C SER A 14 19.47 -4.62 -7.35
N LEU A 15 20.73 -4.17 -7.52
CA LEU A 15 21.37 -3.22 -6.61
C LEU A 15 20.80 -1.79 -6.78
N VAL A 16 20.50 -1.36 -8.01
CA VAL A 16 19.90 -0.04 -8.29
C VAL A 16 18.47 0.01 -7.77
N VAL A 17 17.69 -1.07 -7.91
CA VAL A 17 16.33 -1.15 -7.36
C VAL A 17 16.35 -1.10 -5.82
N MET A 18 17.29 -1.76 -5.14
CA MET A 18 17.42 -1.65 -3.68
C MET A 18 17.88 -0.26 -3.20
N LEU A 19 18.74 0.43 -3.96
CA LEU A 19 19.21 1.78 -3.62
C LEU A 19 18.14 2.86 -3.86
N LEU A 20 17.23 2.66 -4.83
CA LEU A 20 16.08 3.54 -5.03
C LEU A 20 15.00 3.33 -3.97
N VAL A 21 14.87 2.10 -3.44
CA VAL A 21 13.93 1.78 -2.34
C VAL A 21 14.37 2.38 -0.99
N SER A 22 15.68 2.60 -0.75
CA SER A 22 16.17 3.16 0.51
C SER A 22 16.19 4.69 0.58
N ALA A 23 16.07 5.40 -0.54
CA ALA A 23 16.02 6.87 -0.57
C ALA A 23 14.59 7.44 -0.42
N GLY A 24 13.57 6.59 -0.51
CA GLY A 24 12.17 6.95 -0.37
C GLY A 24 11.52 6.23 0.80
N SER A 25 12.06 6.35 2.01
CA SER A 25 11.21 6.09 3.17
C SER A 25 10.08 7.12 3.10
N PRO A 26 8.80 6.73 2.88
CA PRO A 26 7.73 7.67 3.13
C PRO A 26 7.91 8.05 4.60
N LYS A 27 8.33 9.30 4.83
CA LYS A 27 8.22 9.88 6.16
C LYS A 27 6.72 9.87 6.41
N PHE A 28 6.27 8.92 7.21
CA PHE A 28 4.94 8.94 7.82
C PHE A 28 4.92 10.18 8.71
N ALA A 29 4.74 11.34 8.08
CA ALA A 29 4.70 12.63 8.73
C ALA A 29 3.39 12.66 9.50
N ASP A 30 3.51 12.63 10.83
CA ASP A 30 2.47 12.91 11.81
C ASP A 30 1.05 12.50 11.38
N ALA A 31 0.82 11.19 11.26
CA ALA A 31 -0.54 10.70 11.44
C ALA A 31 -0.90 11.00 12.89
N GLN A 32 -1.72 12.04 13.11
CA GLN A 32 -2.35 12.30 14.41
C GLN A 32 -3.00 10.99 14.86
N GLN A 33 -2.39 10.29 15.81
CA GLN A 33 -2.87 8.98 16.26
C GLN A 33 -4.14 9.19 17.08
N VAL A 34 -5.28 9.26 16.40
CA VAL A 34 -6.59 9.17 17.02
C VAL A 34 -6.78 7.70 17.40
N SER A 35 -6.58 7.38 18.68
CA SER A 35 -6.85 6.05 19.19
C SER A 35 -8.35 5.85 19.37
N LEU A 36 -8.83 4.64 19.12
CA LEU A 36 -10.17 4.22 19.52
C LEU A 36 -10.31 4.28 21.05
N ASP A 37 -11.52 4.54 21.52
CA ASP A 37 -11.85 4.47 22.94
C ASP A 37 -11.98 2.99 23.34
N PRO A 38 -11.13 2.46 24.23
CA PRO A 38 -11.15 1.04 24.62
C PRO A 38 -12.38 0.66 25.45
N SER A 39 -13.15 1.64 25.95
CA SER A 39 -14.39 1.38 26.68
C SER A 39 -15.61 1.21 25.76
N LYS A 40 -15.47 1.54 24.47
CA LYS A 40 -16.53 1.37 23.48
C LYS A 40 -16.45 0.00 22.82
N GLU A 41 -17.60 -0.68 22.75
CA GLU A 41 -17.76 -1.90 21.96
C GLU A 41 -17.66 -1.60 20.46
N LEU A 42 -17.19 -2.57 19.66
CA LEU A 42 -17.06 -2.41 18.20
C LEU A 42 -18.39 -2.05 17.52
N SER A 43 -19.51 -2.57 18.03
CA SER A 43 -20.86 -2.29 17.53
C SER A 43 -21.33 -0.85 17.74
N GLN A 44 -20.62 -0.06 18.54
CA GLN A 44 -20.92 1.34 18.80
C GLN A 44 -20.19 2.28 17.83
N TYR A 45 -19.34 1.75 16.94
CA TYR A 45 -18.73 2.50 15.86
C TYR A 45 -19.60 2.40 14.59
N MET A 46 -19.66 3.49 13.83
CA MET A 46 -20.26 3.45 12.49
C MET A 46 -19.32 2.71 11.56
N HIS A 47 -19.88 1.85 10.71
CA HIS A 47 -19.16 1.10 9.70
C HIS A 47 -19.74 1.45 8.34
N ASP A 48 -18.90 2.02 7.48
CA ASP A 48 -19.22 2.23 6.08
C ASP A 48 -18.62 1.10 5.25
N GLU A 49 -19.38 0.65 4.26
CA GLU A 49 -18.96 -0.38 3.31
C GLU A 49 -18.86 0.25 1.92
N TRP A 50 -17.78 -0.05 1.20
CA TRP A 50 -17.61 0.33 -0.20
C TRP A 50 -17.52 -0.92 -1.06
N GLN A 51 -18.42 -1.02 -2.03
CA GLN A 51 -18.46 -2.10 -2.99
C GLN A 51 -18.12 -1.60 -4.39
N VAL A 52 -18.17 -2.50 -5.37
CA VAL A 52 -18.02 -2.14 -6.79
C VAL A 52 -19.00 -1.04 -7.22
N ASP A 53 -20.23 -1.07 -6.70
CA ASP A 53 -21.26 -0.07 -7.01
C ASP A 53 -20.91 1.33 -6.47
N ASP A 54 -20.04 1.41 -5.45
CA ASP A 54 -19.53 2.66 -4.89
C ASP A 54 -18.25 3.16 -5.60
N GLY A 55 -17.81 2.45 -6.64
CA GLY A 55 -16.67 2.83 -7.49
C GLY A 55 -15.38 2.05 -7.22
N LEU A 56 -15.40 1.04 -6.35
CA LEU A 56 -14.25 0.16 -6.16
C LEU A 56 -14.07 -0.72 -7.42
N PRO A 57 -12.85 -0.87 -7.99
CA PRO A 57 -12.67 -1.71 -9.17
C PRO A 57 -13.04 -3.18 -8.94
N GLN A 58 -12.76 -3.71 -7.73
CA GLN A 58 -13.10 -5.07 -7.31
C GLN A 58 -13.14 -5.17 -5.78
N ASN A 59 -14.04 -5.98 -5.21
CA ASN A 59 -14.31 -6.04 -3.75
C ASN A 59 -13.14 -6.55 -2.87
N SER A 60 -12.11 -7.15 -3.44
CA SER A 60 -10.92 -7.63 -2.72
C SER A 60 -9.82 -6.57 -2.74
N VAL A 61 -9.72 -5.83 -1.64
CA VAL A 61 -8.62 -4.89 -1.41
C VAL A 61 -7.39 -5.64 -0.88
N ARG A 62 -6.23 -5.45 -1.52
CA ARG A 62 -4.94 -6.06 -1.17
C ARG A 62 -3.94 -5.07 -0.56
N ALA A 63 -4.13 -3.78 -0.80
CA ALA A 63 -3.28 -2.72 -0.28
C ALA A 63 -4.11 -1.47 0.05
N LEU A 64 -3.71 -0.77 1.12
CA LEU A 64 -4.29 0.49 1.56
C LEU A 64 -3.16 1.47 1.86
N ALA A 65 -3.28 2.70 1.37
CA ALA A 65 -2.37 3.79 1.69
C ALA A 65 -3.14 5.11 1.85
N GLN A 66 -2.73 5.95 2.78
CA GLN A 66 -3.28 7.30 2.94
C GLN A 66 -2.24 8.34 2.55
N THR A 67 -2.65 9.35 1.81
CA THR A 67 -1.81 10.52 1.52
C THR A 67 -1.86 11.53 2.67
N GLN A 68 -0.89 12.44 2.71
CA GLN A 68 -0.84 13.48 3.74
C GLN A 68 -1.98 14.50 3.64
N ASP A 69 -2.58 14.65 2.45
CA ASP A 69 -3.76 15.48 2.20
C ASP A 69 -5.09 14.74 2.44
N GLY A 70 -5.04 13.49 2.93
CA GLY A 70 -6.20 12.77 3.47
C GLY A 70 -6.91 11.82 2.50
N TYR A 71 -6.42 11.67 1.26
CA TYR A 71 -6.97 10.69 0.31
C TYR A 71 -6.53 9.27 0.68
N LEU A 72 -7.43 8.32 0.43
CA LEU A 72 -7.15 6.90 0.55
C LEU A 72 -6.96 6.31 -0.83
N TRP A 73 -5.89 5.52 -0.97
CA TRP A 73 -5.58 4.71 -2.14
C TRP A 73 -5.82 3.25 -1.79
N LEU A 74 -6.62 2.57 -2.60
CA LEU A 74 -6.99 1.17 -2.46
C LEU A 74 -6.47 0.39 -3.67
N GLY A 75 -5.52 -0.52 -3.41
CA GLY A 75 -5.05 -1.47 -4.40
C GLY A 75 -5.93 -2.71 -4.37
N THR A 76 -6.70 -2.94 -5.43
CA THR A 76 -7.50 -4.15 -5.66
C THR A 76 -6.79 -5.09 -6.63
N ASP A 77 -7.29 -6.32 -6.81
CA ASP A 77 -6.73 -7.24 -7.82
C ASP A 77 -6.91 -6.71 -9.27
N ASP A 78 -7.86 -5.82 -9.50
CA ASP A 78 -8.21 -5.31 -10.83
C ASP A 78 -7.91 -3.82 -11.03
N GLY A 79 -7.18 -3.18 -10.10
CA GLY A 79 -6.79 -1.79 -10.26
C GLY A 79 -6.54 -1.02 -8.96
N LEU A 80 -6.16 0.24 -9.13
CA LEU A 80 -5.93 1.21 -8.06
C LEU A 80 -7.02 2.28 -8.14
N VAL A 81 -7.61 2.61 -6.99
CA VAL A 81 -8.55 3.72 -6.82
C VAL A 81 -8.16 4.59 -5.64
#